data_AF-A0A150V4D9-F1
#
_entry.id   AF-A0A150V4D9-F1
#
_cell.length_a   1.000
_cell.length_b   1.000
_cell.length_c   1.000
_cell.angle_alpha   90.00
_cell.angle_beta   90.00
_cell.angle_gamma   90.00
#
_symmetry.space_group_name_H-M   'P 1'
#
loop_
_entity.id
_entity.type
_entity.pdbx_description
1 polymer ?
#
loop_
_entity_poly.entity_id
_entity_poly.type
_entity_poly.pdbx_seq_one_letter_code
_entity_poly.pdbx_strand_id
1 'polypeptide(L)'
;MALEEVKEEGTKRKAEDEEGGDVLDAKRFKPSTSPPPCDSTTSPGDLGGPRLTALPFPEKPAVTEERLGEISFQVVNNDNTVRSMIILSGLKCIFQKQLPKMPKDYIARLVYDRTHLSIAIVKRPPPGSHAELAGMPGEVVGGITYRPFRGRQFAEIVFCAISSDQQVKGYGAHQMNHLKDYVRATSDVMHFLTYADNYAIGFFKKQGFTKEITLEKSKWMGYIKDYEGGTIMQCSMLPKVRYLESGRMLLKQKAAAHAKIRAVSKSYEIHQPPAVWRKTKPGQPLPEIDPLSIEAIKATGWSPDMDALARQPRRNPSHSLLLHLLSALQTSSSAWPFLQPVNGEEVHDYYDVIKEPMDLATMEAKLDKDQYESVEDFVKDVLLIVRNCKRYNAENTPYAKAASKLEREMWKKIHEVPEWSYLEAENFESTNRKEG
;
A
#
# COMPACT_ATOMS: atom_id res chain seq x y z
N MET A 1 2.79 56.20 41.60
CA MET A 1 3.92 55.45 42.19
C MET A 1 3.96 54.12 41.50
N ALA A 2 4.91 53.98 40.57
CA ALA A 2 5.27 52.72 39.94
C ALA A 2 5.89 51.76 40.96
N LEU A 3 5.84 50.47 40.67
CA LEU A 3 6.66 49.33 41.14
C LEU A 3 5.83 48.06 40.86
N GLU A 4 6.26 46.99 40.20
CA GLU A 4 7.45 46.67 39.41
C GLU A 4 7.11 45.30 38.77
N GLU A 5 7.34 45.14 37.46
CA GLU A 5 7.11 43.86 36.75
C GLU A 5 8.25 42.89 37.06
N VAL A 6 7.90 41.68 37.52
CA VAL A 6 8.86 40.59 37.73
C VAL A 6 9.23 39.99 36.38
N LYS A 7 10.46 40.27 35.94
CA LYS A 7 11.20 39.52 34.92
C LYS A 7 11.77 38.25 35.56
N GLU A 8 11.45 37.08 35.00
CA GLU A 8 12.18 35.84 35.27
C GLU A 8 12.99 35.42 34.04
N GLU A 9 14.27 35.17 34.30
CA GLU A 9 15.35 34.96 33.34
C GLU A 9 15.30 33.54 32.73
N GLY A 10 15.10 33.46 31.41
CA GLY A 10 15.34 32.24 30.65
C GLY A 10 16.84 31.98 30.49
N THR A 11 17.36 31.00 31.21
CA THR A 11 18.74 30.52 31.08
C THR A 11 18.98 29.96 29.66
N LYS A 12 19.79 30.67 28.85
CA LYS A 12 20.41 30.14 27.63
C LYS A 12 21.40 29.02 28.02
N ARG A 13 21.18 27.80 27.53
CA ARG A 13 22.23 26.79 27.43
C ARG A 13 22.72 26.72 25.98
N LYS A 14 24.05 26.81 25.85
CA LYS A 14 24.85 26.73 24.64
C LYS A 14 24.61 25.40 23.91
N ALA A 15 24.49 25.48 22.60
CA ALA A 15 24.76 24.38 21.69
C ALA A 15 26.28 24.19 21.60
N GLU A 16 26.74 22.95 21.75
CA GLU A 16 28.08 22.53 21.36
C GLU A 16 27.95 21.82 20.01
N ASP A 17 28.79 22.25 19.08
CA ASP A 17 28.97 21.70 17.75
C ASP A 17 29.50 20.26 17.83
N GLU A 18 28.85 19.33 17.14
CA GLU A 18 29.52 18.13 16.64
C GLU A 18 29.25 17.98 15.14
N GLU A 19 30.35 17.67 14.44
CA GLU A 19 30.58 17.77 13.01
C GLU A 19 29.77 16.76 12.18
N GLY A 20 29.60 17.12 10.92
CA GLY A 20 28.76 16.43 9.95
C GLY A 20 29.20 15.00 9.62
N GLY A 21 28.20 14.14 9.51
CA GLY A 21 28.31 12.79 8.98
C GLY A 21 27.03 12.44 8.23
N ASP A 22 27.13 12.39 6.91
CA ASP A 22 26.11 12.05 5.92
C ASP A 22 25.38 10.73 6.28
N VAL A 23 24.07 10.79 6.53
CA VAL A 23 23.22 9.57 6.70
C VAL A 23 22.22 9.53 5.56
N LEU A 24 22.71 9.14 4.38
CA LEU A 24 21.86 8.65 3.30
C LEU A 24 21.35 7.25 3.67
N ASP A 25 20.02 7.15 3.65
CA ASP A 25 19.19 6.01 4.02
C ASP A 25 19.45 4.80 3.10
N ALA A 26 20.54 4.08 3.34
CA ALA A 26 20.86 2.83 2.67
C ALA A 26 19.99 1.70 3.25
N LYS A 27 18.74 1.58 2.78
CA LYS A 27 17.99 0.31 2.84
C LYS A 27 18.66 -0.72 1.94
N ARG A 28 19.79 -1.24 2.43
CA ARG A 28 20.53 -2.37 1.87
C ARG A 28 19.56 -3.56 1.79
N PHE A 29 19.30 -4.03 0.57
CA PHE A 29 18.69 -5.32 0.34
C PHE A 29 19.43 -6.36 1.21
N LYS A 30 18.73 -6.97 2.17
CA LYS A 30 19.30 -8.08 2.93
C LYS A 30 19.55 -9.21 1.93
N PRO A 31 20.80 -9.66 1.72
CA PRO A 31 21.04 -10.85 0.93
C PRO A 31 20.31 -12.02 1.57
N SER A 32 19.76 -12.91 0.75
CA SER A 32 19.14 -14.15 1.20
C SER A 32 20.21 -15.01 1.87
N THR A 33 20.37 -14.86 3.19
CA THR A 33 21.19 -15.78 3.99
C THR A 33 20.41 -17.07 4.18
N SER A 34 20.89 -18.13 3.54
CA SER A 34 20.52 -19.50 3.88
C SER A 34 20.81 -19.72 5.37
N PRO A 35 19.86 -20.25 6.17
CA PRO A 35 20.18 -20.66 7.54
C PRO A 35 21.26 -21.75 7.51
N PRO A 36 22.19 -21.77 8.48
CA PRO A 36 23.22 -22.80 8.55
C PRO A 36 22.60 -24.20 8.73
N PRO A 37 23.30 -25.27 8.33
CA PRO A 37 22.83 -26.63 8.53
C PRO A 37 22.60 -26.90 10.02
N CYS A 38 21.53 -27.62 10.34
CA CYS A 38 21.40 -28.22 11.66
C CYS A 38 22.46 -29.31 11.78
N ASP A 39 23.42 -29.14 12.70
CA ASP A 39 24.32 -30.23 13.10
C ASP A 39 23.47 -31.36 13.71
N SER A 40 23.24 -32.41 12.93
CA SER A 40 22.73 -33.67 13.43
C SER A 40 23.88 -34.50 14.01
N THR A 41 24.45 -34.04 15.12
CA THR A 41 25.20 -34.90 16.04
C THR A 41 24.29 -35.19 17.23
N THR A 42 23.27 -36.02 16.99
CA THR A 42 22.48 -36.63 18.06
C THR A 42 22.89 -38.09 18.15
N SER A 43 23.44 -38.48 19.29
CA SER A 43 23.76 -39.85 19.67
C SER A 43 22.57 -40.78 19.42
N PRO A 44 22.79 -42.04 19.00
CA PRO A 44 21.71 -42.95 18.66
C PRO A 44 21.01 -43.42 19.95
N GLY A 45 19.91 -42.77 20.32
CA GLY A 45 19.22 -43.12 21.57
C GLY A 45 17.93 -42.37 21.89
N ASP A 46 17.22 -41.79 20.92
CA ASP A 46 15.88 -41.25 21.21
C ASP A 46 14.93 -41.40 20.01
N LEU A 47 14.00 -42.36 20.10
CA LEU A 47 12.89 -42.55 19.15
C LEU A 47 11.79 -41.51 19.44
N GLY A 48 12.14 -40.23 19.34
CA GLY A 48 11.17 -39.13 19.34
C GLY A 48 10.83 -38.77 17.90
N GLY A 49 9.55 -38.86 17.51
CA GLY A 49 9.06 -38.39 16.21
C GLY A 49 9.50 -36.94 15.91
N PRO A 50 9.45 -36.49 14.64
CA PRO A 50 10.05 -35.22 14.24
C PRO A 50 9.55 -34.08 15.13
N ARG A 51 10.44 -33.52 15.96
CA ARG A 51 10.17 -32.30 16.73
C ARG A 51 9.78 -31.22 15.73
N LEU A 52 8.50 -30.86 15.71
CA LEU A 52 7.99 -29.73 14.96
C LEU A 52 8.70 -28.48 15.50
N THR A 53 9.73 -28.03 14.82
CA THR A 53 10.39 -26.77 15.12
C THR A 53 9.38 -25.66 14.88
N ALA A 54 8.85 -25.09 15.97
CA ALA A 54 7.93 -23.98 15.91
C ALA A 54 8.65 -22.80 15.25
N LEU A 55 8.24 -22.45 14.03
CA LEU A 55 8.81 -21.30 13.34
C LEU A 55 8.37 -20.02 14.07
N PRO A 56 9.31 -19.14 14.46
CA PRO A 56 8.97 -17.89 15.10
C PRO A 56 8.18 -17.02 14.11
N PHE A 57 6.99 -16.58 14.52
CA PHE A 57 6.14 -15.69 13.74
C PHE A 57 6.09 -14.33 14.43
N PRO A 58 6.66 -13.26 13.84
CA PRO A 58 6.58 -11.93 14.42
C PRO A 58 5.13 -11.43 14.34
N GLU A 59 4.51 -11.26 15.51
CA GLU A 59 3.13 -10.79 15.60
C GLU A 59 3.06 -9.27 15.61
N LYS A 60 1.97 -8.75 15.04
CA LYS A 60 1.69 -7.31 15.06
C LYS A 60 1.16 -6.91 16.44
N PRO A 61 1.40 -5.66 16.89
CA PRO A 61 0.92 -5.18 18.19
C PRO A 61 -0.58 -5.42 18.42
N ALA A 62 -1.42 -5.14 17.42
CA ALA A 62 -2.86 -5.38 17.49
C ALA A 62 -3.25 -6.84 17.84
N VAL A 63 -2.49 -7.83 17.36
CA VAL A 63 -2.76 -9.25 17.65
C VAL A 63 -2.37 -9.60 19.09
N THR A 64 -1.24 -9.04 19.55
CA THR A 64 -0.77 -9.21 20.92
C THR A 64 -1.76 -8.58 21.92
N GLU A 65 -2.20 -7.36 21.65
CA GLU A 65 -3.18 -6.65 22.51
C GLU A 65 -4.52 -7.38 22.58
N GLU A 66 -5.01 -7.95 21.47
CA GLU A 66 -6.22 -8.78 21.48
C GLU A 66 -6.05 -10.03 22.33
N ARG A 67 -4.90 -10.71 22.23
CA ARG A 67 -4.62 -11.91 23.04
C ARG A 67 -4.52 -11.58 24.53
N LEU A 68 -3.99 -10.42 24.88
CA LEU A 68 -3.97 -9.91 26.27
C LEU A 68 -5.36 -9.45 26.73
N GLY A 69 -6.32 -9.35 25.82
CA GLY A 69 -7.68 -8.88 26.07
C GLY A 69 -7.78 -7.37 26.26
N GLU A 70 -6.74 -6.61 25.91
CA GLU A 70 -6.73 -5.15 25.96
C GLU A 70 -7.66 -4.55 24.89
N ILE A 71 -7.79 -5.23 23.75
CA ILE A 71 -8.77 -4.89 22.71
C ILE A 71 -9.71 -6.04 22.43
N SER A 72 -10.91 -5.71 21.99
CA SER A 72 -11.95 -6.65 21.57
C SER A 72 -12.62 -6.17 20.29
N PHE A 73 -13.01 -7.12 19.44
CA PHE A 73 -13.79 -6.84 18.22
C PHE A 73 -15.25 -7.16 18.49
N GLN A 74 -16.11 -6.14 18.40
CA GLN A 74 -17.53 -6.27 18.69
C GLN A 74 -18.33 -5.88 17.45
N VAL A 75 -19.20 -6.78 16.99
CA VAL A 75 -20.15 -6.50 15.91
C VAL A 75 -21.43 -5.97 16.55
N VAL A 76 -21.82 -4.76 16.16
CA VAL A 76 -22.97 -4.03 16.70
C VAL A 76 -23.83 -3.49 15.57
N ASN A 77 -25.12 -3.35 15.85
CA ASN A 77 -26.08 -2.61 15.02
C ASN A 77 -27.00 -1.79 15.93
N ASN A 78 -27.90 -1.01 15.33
CA ASN A 78 -28.91 -0.27 16.08
C ASN A 78 -30.04 -1.21 16.54
N ASP A 79 -29.77 -1.96 17.61
CA ASP A 79 -30.71 -2.85 18.32
C ASP A 79 -31.47 -2.14 19.47
N ASN A 80 -31.33 -0.81 19.59
CA ASN A 80 -31.79 0.02 20.71
C ASN A 80 -31.19 -0.33 22.08
N THR A 81 -30.13 -1.14 22.17
CA THR A 81 -29.45 -1.38 23.44
C THR A 81 -28.51 -0.23 23.75
N VAL A 82 -28.41 0.13 25.03
CA VAL A 82 -27.53 1.22 25.49
C VAL A 82 -26.07 0.94 25.10
N ARG A 83 -25.64 -0.32 25.23
CA ARG A 83 -24.27 -0.73 24.90
C ARG A 83 -23.95 -0.53 23.41
N SER A 84 -24.79 -1.04 22.51
CA SER A 84 -24.59 -0.86 21.07
C SER A 84 -24.65 0.62 20.69
N MET A 85 -25.56 1.40 21.28
CA MET A 85 -25.65 2.83 21.03
C MET A 85 -24.42 3.62 21.46
N ILE A 86 -23.78 3.28 22.59
CA ILE A 86 -22.51 3.91 23.01
C ILE A 86 -21.41 3.61 21.98
N ILE A 87 -21.28 2.36 21.56
CA ILE A 87 -20.25 1.94 20.59
C ILE A 87 -20.48 2.62 19.22
N LEU A 88 -21.71 2.60 18.71
CA LEU A 88 -22.08 3.26 17.46
C LEU A 88 -21.84 4.77 17.53
N SER A 89 -22.11 5.40 18.68
CA SER A 89 -21.83 6.82 18.88
C SER A 89 -20.34 7.12 18.87
N GLY A 90 -19.52 6.26 19.49
CA GLY A 90 -18.06 6.34 19.39
C GLY A 90 -17.56 6.21 17.95
N LEU A 91 -18.07 5.23 17.21
CA LEU A 91 -17.76 5.04 15.79
C LEU A 91 -18.16 6.25 14.94
N LYS A 92 -19.37 6.78 15.12
CA LYS A 92 -19.83 7.99 14.44
C LYS A 92 -18.83 9.14 14.64
N CYS A 93 -18.39 9.37 15.88
CA CYS A 93 -17.43 10.43 16.19
C CYS A 93 -16.07 10.21 15.49
N ILE A 94 -15.60 8.97 15.39
CA ILE A 94 -14.36 8.65 14.67
C ILE A 94 -14.54 8.90 13.17
N PHE A 95 -15.61 8.38 12.55
CA PHE A 95 -15.88 8.59 11.13
C PHE A 95 -16.00 10.07 10.79
N GLN A 96 -16.71 10.87 11.61
CA GLN A 96 -16.86 12.31 11.39
C GLN A 96 -15.52 13.07 11.47
N LYS A 97 -14.54 12.58 12.25
CA LYS A 97 -13.20 13.16 12.34
C LYS A 97 -12.28 12.71 11.21
N GLN A 98 -12.30 11.41 10.87
CA GLN A 98 -11.39 10.80 9.91
C GLN A 98 -11.85 10.94 8.45
N LEU A 99 -13.14 11.19 8.20
CA LEU A 99 -13.73 11.33 6.87
C LEU A 99 -14.33 12.75 6.71
N PRO A 100 -13.50 13.81 6.63
CA PRO A 100 -13.97 15.20 6.60
C PRO A 100 -14.77 15.55 5.34
N LYS A 101 -14.59 14.80 4.24
CA LYS A 101 -15.34 14.96 2.99
C LYS A 101 -16.78 14.45 3.09
N MET A 102 -17.08 13.61 4.08
CA MET A 102 -18.41 13.02 4.26
C MET A 102 -19.26 13.90 5.19
N PRO A 103 -20.50 14.26 4.80
CA PRO A 103 -21.37 15.07 5.65
C PRO A 103 -21.65 14.38 7.00
N LYS A 104 -21.60 15.15 8.09
CA LYS A 104 -21.75 14.62 9.46
C LYS A 104 -23.09 13.91 9.68
N ASP A 105 -24.16 14.47 9.13
CA ASP A 105 -25.52 13.90 9.22
C ASP A 105 -25.66 12.64 8.38
N TYR A 106 -24.97 12.58 7.24
CA TYR A 106 -24.92 11.40 6.41
C TYR A 106 -24.27 10.22 7.15
N ILE A 107 -23.13 10.46 7.80
CA ILE A 107 -22.45 9.46 8.63
C ILE A 107 -23.38 8.99 9.76
N ALA A 108 -23.98 9.91 10.50
CA ALA A 108 -24.87 9.57 11.61
C ALA A 108 -26.04 8.71 11.14
N ARG A 109 -26.70 9.10 10.04
CA ARG A 109 -27.85 8.38 9.48
C ARG A 109 -27.50 6.94 9.13
N LEU A 110 -26.35 6.68 8.49
CA LEU A 110 -25.97 5.33 8.08
C LEU A 110 -25.40 4.49 9.23
N VAL A 111 -24.67 5.09 10.17
CA VAL A 111 -24.15 4.35 11.35
C VAL A 111 -25.30 3.88 12.25
N TYR A 112 -26.36 4.67 12.42
CA TYR A 112 -27.53 4.29 13.21
C TYR A 112 -28.62 3.58 12.39
N ASP A 113 -28.40 3.33 11.10
CA ASP A 113 -29.37 2.62 10.26
C ASP A 113 -29.39 1.14 10.65
N ARG A 114 -30.59 0.58 10.82
CA ARG A 114 -30.77 -0.82 11.28
C ARG A 114 -30.35 -1.87 10.25
N THR A 115 -30.23 -1.49 8.98
CA THR A 115 -29.77 -2.39 7.90
C THR A 115 -28.25 -2.43 7.78
N HIS A 116 -27.54 -1.55 8.50
CA HIS A 116 -26.10 -1.50 8.56
C HIS A 116 -25.59 -2.21 9.81
N LEU A 117 -24.42 -2.84 9.67
CA LEU A 117 -23.68 -3.48 10.75
C LEU A 117 -22.34 -2.78 10.88
N SER A 118 -21.85 -2.67 12.10
CA SER A 118 -20.52 -2.12 12.38
C SER A 118 -19.70 -3.10 13.18
N ILE A 119 -18.49 -3.39 12.72
CA ILE A 119 -17.47 -4.09 13.53
C ILE A 119 -16.56 -3.04 14.16
N ALA A 120 -16.64 -2.90 15.49
CA ALA A 120 -15.90 -1.94 16.27
C ALA A 120 -14.71 -2.59 16.97
N ILE A 121 -13.59 -1.86 17.05
CA ILE A 121 -12.49 -2.16 17.96
C ILE A 121 -12.75 -1.39 19.24
N VAL A 122 -12.89 -2.12 20.34
CA VAL A 122 -13.14 -1.54 21.67
C VAL A 122 -11.99 -1.92 22.58
N LYS A 123 -11.29 -0.92 23.10
CA LYS A 123 -10.31 -1.08 24.17
C LYS A 123 -11.00 -1.36 25.49
N ARG A 124 -10.42 -2.23 26.31
CA ARG A 124 -10.89 -2.48 27.67
C ARG A 124 -10.75 -1.19 28.49
N PRO A 125 -11.74 -0.82 29.32
CA PRO A 125 -11.58 0.27 30.27
C PRO A 125 -10.37 0.04 31.19
N PRO A 126 -9.68 1.10 31.65
CA PRO A 126 -8.61 0.95 32.62
C PRO A 126 -9.10 0.26 33.90
N PRO A 127 -8.30 -0.65 34.51
CA PRO A 127 -8.67 -1.31 35.75
C PRO A 127 -8.97 -0.30 36.87
N GLY A 128 -10.08 -0.46 37.56
CA GLY A 128 -10.52 0.44 38.63
C GLY A 128 -11.18 1.74 38.17
N SER A 129 -11.37 1.93 36.86
CA SER A 129 -12.15 3.05 36.34
C SER A 129 -13.66 2.88 36.58
N HIS A 130 -14.39 3.99 36.68
CA HIS A 130 -15.86 3.95 36.79
C HIS A 130 -16.51 3.19 35.62
N ALA A 131 -15.91 3.25 34.42
CA ALA A 131 -16.40 2.54 33.25
C ALA A 131 -16.31 1.01 33.39
N GLU A 132 -15.26 0.49 34.03
CA GLU A 132 -15.15 -0.95 34.33
C GLU A 132 -16.20 -1.37 35.38
N LEU A 133 -16.31 -0.62 36.48
CA LEU A 133 -17.25 -0.89 37.57
C LEU A 133 -18.71 -0.84 37.12
N ALA A 134 -19.03 0.09 36.21
CA ALA A 134 -20.37 0.24 35.63
C ALA A 134 -20.65 -0.72 34.45
N GLY A 135 -19.70 -1.58 34.08
CA GLY A 135 -19.84 -2.52 32.96
C GLY A 135 -20.01 -1.84 31.58
N MET A 136 -19.57 -0.59 31.46
CA MET A 136 -19.68 0.18 30.22
C MET A 136 -18.71 -0.36 29.16
N PRO A 137 -19.07 -0.29 27.86
CA PRO A 137 -18.11 -0.57 26.80
C PRO A 137 -16.96 0.43 26.92
N GLY A 138 -15.72 -0.04 26.74
CA GLY A 138 -14.56 0.84 26.80
C GLY A 138 -14.42 1.71 25.55
N GLU A 139 -13.25 2.31 25.38
CA GLU A 139 -13.01 3.29 24.34
C GLU A 139 -13.05 2.66 22.94
N VAL A 140 -13.79 3.28 22.02
CA VAL A 140 -13.82 2.87 20.61
C VAL A 140 -12.60 3.42 19.90
N VAL A 141 -11.82 2.54 19.27
CA VAL A 141 -10.56 2.90 18.57
C VAL A 141 -10.77 3.07 17.07
N GLY A 142 -11.74 2.35 16.50
CA GLY A 142 -11.99 2.37 15.07
C GLY A 142 -13.03 1.35 14.66
N GLY A 143 -13.45 1.39 13.41
CA GLY A 143 -14.58 0.59 12.93
C GLY A 143 -14.65 0.43 11.43
N ILE A 144 -15.35 -0.62 11.02
CA ILE A 144 -15.89 -0.73 9.66
C ILE A 144 -17.41 -0.82 9.77
N THR A 145 -18.13 0.08 9.09
CA THR A 145 -19.57 -0.02 8.87
C THR A 145 -19.82 -0.58 7.48
N TYR A 146 -20.61 -1.65 7.41
CA TYR A 146 -20.93 -2.34 6.17
C TYR A 146 -22.41 -2.71 6.11
N ARG A 147 -22.91 -2.89 4.89
CA ARG A 147 -24.28 -3.29 4.61
C ARG A 147 -24.29 -4.60 3.81
N PRO A 148 -24.70 -5.73 4.41
CA PRO A 148 -24.80 -6.99 3.69
C PRO A 148 -26.07 -7.05 2.82
N PHE A 149 -25.94 -7.52 1.57
CA PHE A 149 -27.06 -7.74 0.67
C PHE A 149 -27.35 -9.24 0.56
N ARG A 150 -28.28 -9.72 1.40
CA ARG A 150 -28.68 -11.13 1.46
C ARG A 150 -29.16 -11.62 0.09
N GLY A 151 -28.69 -12.80 -0.33
CA GLY A 151 -29.05 -13.41 -1.62
C GLY A 151 -28.30 -12.86 -2.83
N ARG A 152 -27.43 -11.85 -2.64
CA ARG A 152 -26.56 -11.29 -3.70
C ARG A 152 -25.08 -11.60 -3.49
N GLN A 153 -24.75 -12.29 -2.40
CA GLN A 153 -23.39 -12.74 -2.04
C GLN A 153 -22.35 -11.59 -1.94
N PHE A 154 -22.79 -10.36 -1.72
CA PHE A 154 -21.90 -9.22 -1.51
C PHE A 154 -22.34 -8.33 -0.35
N ALA A 155 -21.38 -7.57 0.20
CA ALA A 155 -21.65 -6.50 1.14
C ALA A 155 -20.94 -5.21 0.71
N GLU A 156 -21.59 -4.08 0.97
CA GLU A 156 -21.01 -2.75 0.76
C GLU A 156 -20.27 -2.32 2.02
N ILE A 157 -18.99 -1.97 1.90
CA ILE A 157 -18.25 -1.28 2.96
C ILE A 157 -18.47 0.21 2.78
N VAL A 158 -19.21 0.80 3.73
CA VAL A 158 -19.64 2.20 3.71
C VAL A 158 -18.60 3.10 4.36
N PHE A 159 -18.13 2.72 5.55
CA PHE A 159 -17.12 3.48 6.28
C PHE A 159 -16.04 2.56 6.82
N CYS A 160 -14.78 3.00 6.75
CA CYS A 160 -13.64 2.31 7.33
C CYS A 160 -12.67 3.37 7.87
N ALA A 161 -12.50 3.42 9.19
CA ALA A 161 -11.59 4.38 9.81
C ALA A 161 -11.05 3.88 11.16
N ILE A 162 -9.81 4.25 11.44
CA ILE A 162 -9.15 4.06 12.74
C ILE A 162 -8.75 5.44 13.27
N SER A 163 -8.89 5.66 14.57
CA SER A 163 -8.47 6.89 15.23
C SER A 163 -6.99 7.20 14.98
N SER A 164 -6.65 8.46 14.69
CA SER A 164 -5.31 8.88 14.24
C SER A 164 -4.19 8.50 15.20
N ASP A 165 -4.44 8.57 16.51
CA ASP A 165 -3.51 8.21 17.58
C ASP A 165 -3.18 6.71 17.63
N GLN A 166 -4.02 5.89 17.02
CA GLN A 166 -3.88 4.43 16.97
C GLN A 166 -3.51 3.91 15.58
N GLN A 167 -3.27 4.78 14.60
CA GLN A 167 -2.83 4.36 13.28
C GLN A 167 -1.42 3.73 13.33
N VAL A 168 -1.02 3.01 12.28
CA VAL A 168 0.29 2.33 12.14
C VAL A 168 0.49 1.08 13.03
N LYS A 169 -0.27 0.87 14.12
CA LYS A 169 -0.21 -0.36 14.95
C LYS A 169 -0.75 -1.64 14.28
N GLY A 170 -1.29 -1.51 13.07
CA GLY A 170 -1.83 -2.61 12.28
C GLY A 170 -3.31 -2.93 12.52
N TYR A 171 -4.03 -2.13 13.32
CA TYR A 171 -5.45 -2.35 13.62
C TYR A 171 -6.33 -2.43 12.37
N GLY A 172 -6.12 -1.58 11.36
CA GLY A 172 -6.96 -1.60 10.15
C GLY A 172 -6.87 -2.92 9.39
N ALA A 173 -5.67 -3.48 9.23
CA ALA A 173 -5.51 -4.79 8.60
C ALA A 173 -6.10 -5.92 9.46
N HIS A 174 -5.93 -5.82 10.79
CA HIS A 174 -6.47 -6.80 11.73
C HIS A 174 -8.01 -6.79 11.74
N GLN A 175 -8.62 -5.60 11.71
CA GLN A 175 -10.06 -5.39 11.60
C GLN A 175 -10.64 -5.94 10.31
N MET A 176 -9.97 -5.73 9.18
CA MET A 176 -10.40 -6.28 7.90
C MET A 176 -10.36 -7.82 7.90
N ASN A 177 -9.36 -8.43 8.54
CA ASN A 177 -9.29 -9.89 8.69
C ASN A 177 -10.44 -10.42 9.56
N HIS A 178 -10.72 -9.76 10.67
CA HIS A 178 -11.88 -10.06 11.53
C HIS A 178 -13.19 -9.94 10.75
N LEU A 179 -13.37 -8.86 9.98
CA LEU A 179 -14.55 -8.67 9.15
C LEU A 179 -14.73 -9.81 8.13
N LYS A 180 -13.67 -10.17 7.41
CA LYS A 180 -13.70 -11.24 6.41
C LYS A 180 -14.07 -12.60 7.02
N ASP A 181 -13.43 -12.95 8.14
CA ASP A 181 -13.70 -14.21 8.83
C ASP A 181 -15.11 -14.22 9.44
N TYR A 182 -15.56 -13.11 10.03
CA TYR A 182 -16.90 -12.97 10.61
C TYR A 182 -18.00 -13.09 9.55
N VAL A 183 -17.90 -12.33 8.47
CA VAL A 183 -18.92 -12.29 7.41
C VAL A 183 -19.02 -13.65 6.71
N ARG A 184 -17.90 -14.34 6.50
CA ARG A 184 -17.90 -15.69 5.93
C ARG A 184 -18.45 -16.76 6.87
N ALA A 185 -18.30 -16.59 8.18
CA ALA A 185 -18.85 -17.53 9.16
C ALA A 185 -20.36 -17.32 9.38
N THR A 186 -20.87 -16.11 9.19
CA THR A 186 -22.25 -15.72 9.55
C THR A 186 -23.19 -15.48 8.38
N SER A 187 -22.67 -15.36 7.15
CA SER A 187 -23.46 -15.03 5.96
C SER A 187 -22.93 -15.69 4.67
N ASP A 188 -23.69 -15.56 3.58
CA ASP A 188 -23.36 -16.02 2.22
C ASP A 188 -22.47 -15.03 1.43
N VAL A 189 -22.05 -13.94 2.06
CA VAL A 189 -21.26 -12.89 1.42
C VAL A 189 -19.85 -13.38 1.12
N MET A 190 -19.47 -13.28 -0.15
CA MET A 190 -18.14 -13.61 -0.67
C MET A 190 -17.39 -12.42 -1.26
N HIS A 191 -18.11 -11.34 -1.56
CA HIS A 191 -17.56 -10.14 -2.19
C HIS A 191 -17.79 -8.90 -1.32
N PHE A 192 -16.78 -8.05 -1.21
CA PHE A 192 -16.95 -6.69 -0.70
C PHE A 192 -16.84 -5.69 -1.84
N LEU A 193 -17.74 -4.72 -1.86
CA LEU A 193 -17.67 -3.54 -2.73
C LEU A 193 -17.52 -2.29 -1.86
N THR A 194 -16.72 -1.34 -2.31
CA THR A 194 -16.52 -0.08 -1.60
C THR A 194 -16.12 1.02 -2.56
N TYR A 195 -16.49 2.25 -2.24
CA TYR A 195 -15.92 3.44 -2.85
C TYR A 195 -14.76 3.92 -1.97
N ALA A 196 -13.55 3.83 -2.50
CA ALA A 196 -12.34 4.25 -1.81
C ALA A 196 -11.90 5.63 -2.27
N ASP A 197 -11.64 6.52 -1.32
CA ASP A 197 -10.90 7.77 -1.58
C ASP A 197 -9.47 7.45 -2.06
N ASN A 198 -8.87 8.35 -2.83
CA ASN A 198 -7.51 8.19 -3.39
C ASN A 198 -6.45 7.82 -2.33
N TYR A 199 -6.56 8.37 -1.11
CA TYR A 199 -5.65 8.06 0.00
C TYR A 199 -5.84 6.64 0.57
N ALA A 200 -7.02 6.05 0.41
CA ALA A 200 -7.38 4.74 0.94
C ALA A 200 -7.14 3.60 -0.05
N ILE A 201 -6.99 3.89 -1.36
CA ILE A 201 -6.77 2.87 -2.40
C ILE A 201 -5.60 1.94 -2.04
N GLY A 202 -4.48 2.49 -1.56
CA GLY A 202 -3.32 1.69 -1.16
C GLY A 202 -3.60 0.74 0.02
N PHE A 203 -4.46 1.15 0.97
CA PHE A 203 -4.91 0.28 2.05
C PHE A 203 -5.78 -0.85 1.51
N PHE A 204 -6.80 -0.54 0.69
CA PHE A 204 -7.69 -1.53 0.12
C PHE A 204 -6.96 -2.51 -0.82
N LYS A 205 -6.03 -2.03 -1.67
CA LYS A 205 -5.14 -2.89 -2.49
C LYS A 205 -4.41 -3.91 -1.60
N LYS A 206 -3.82 -3.48 -0.47
CA LYS A 206 -3.15 -4.38 0.50
C LYS A 206 -4.11 -5.37 1.16
N GLN A 207 -5.39 -5.03 1.26
CA GLN A 207 -6.43 -5.94 1.76
C GLN A 207 -7.02 -6.84 0.65
N GLY A 208 -6.45 -6.85 -0.56
CA GLY A 208 -6.93 -7.70 -1.65
C GLY A 208 -8.16 -7.14 -2.38
N PHE A 209 -8.34 -5.82 -2.36
CA PHE A 209 -9.27 -5.14 -3.25
C PHE A 209 -8.59 -4.80 -4.59
N THR A 210 -9.35 -4.87 -5.67
CA THR A 210 -8.95 -4.46 -7.02
C THR A 210 -9.93 -3.43 -7.57
N LYS A 211 -9.48 -2.59 -8.51
CA LYS A 211 -10.35 -1.67 -9.28
C LYS A 211 -11.23 -2.43 -10.28
N GLU A 212 -10.85 -3.66 -10.63
CA GLU A 212 -11.59 -4.51 -11.57
C GLU A 212 -12.78 -5.18 -10.90
N ILE A 213 -14.00 -4.79 -11.31
CA ILE A 213 -15.24 -5.35 -10.76
C ILE A 213 -15.65 -6.56 -11.59
N THR A 214 -15.38 -7.76 -11.07
CA THR A 214 -15.76 -9.04 -11.67
C THR A 214 -17.20 -9.46 -11.32
N LEU A 215 -17.81 -8.84 -10.31
CA LEU A 215 -19.20 -9.10 -9.95
C LEU A 215 -20.15 -8.50 -11.00
N GLU A 216 -21.13 -9.30 -11.44
CA GLU A 216 -22.11 -8.90 -12.45
C GLU A 216 -22.84 -7.60 -12.07
N LYS A 217 -22.90 -6.64 -13.01
CA LYS A 217 -23.49 -5.30 -12.78
C LYS A 217 -24.92 -5.37 -12.23
N SER A 218 -25.75 -6.30 -12.71
CA SER A 218 -27.13 -6.50 -12.23
C SER A 218 -27.25 -6.79 -10.73
N LYS A 219 -26.19 -7.35 -10.12
CA LYS A 219 -26.17 -7.70 -8.70
C LYS A 219 -25.91 -6.50 -7.78
N TRP A 220 -25.20 -5.47 -8.23
CA TRP A 220 -24.77 -4.39 -7.34
C TRP A 220 -25.15 -2.98 -7.81
N MET A 221 -25.33 -2.79 -9.12
CA MET A 221 -25.69 -1.49 -9.69
C MET A 221 -27.06 -1.05 -9.19
N GLY A 222 -27.14 0.17 -8.63
CA GLY A 222 -28.33 0.73 -7.98
C GLY A 222 -28.57 0.29 -6.53
N TYR A 223 -27.75 -0.63 -5.99
CA TYR A 223 -27.85 -1.08 -4.59
C TYR A 223 -26.87 -0.37 -3.67
N ILE A 224 -25.65 -0.12 -4.17
CA ILE A 224 -24.60 0.60 -3.46
C ILE A 224 -24.74 2.11 -3.68
N LYS A 225 -24.11 2.90 -2.82
CA LYS A 225 -24.08 4.36 -2.95
C LYS A 225 -22.87 4.80 -3.77
N ASP A 226 -23.12 5.66 -4.74
CA ASP A 226 -22.07 6.29 -5.54
C ASP A 226 -21.55 7.54 -4.80
N TYR A 227 -20.24 7.64 -4.69
CA TYR A 227 -19.58 8.77 -4.05
C TYR A 227 -18.71 9.50 -5.07
N GLU A 228 -18.96 10.80 -5.22
CA GLU A 228 -18.19 11.65 -6.13
C GLU A 228 -16.71 11.68 -5.73
N GLY A 229 -15.82 11.41 -6.68
CA GLY A 229 -14.38 11.34 -6.45
C GLY A 229 -13.89 10.06 -5.73
N GLY A 230 -14.78 9.10 -5.46
CA GLY A 230 -14.41 7.77 -4.97
C GLY A 230 -14.13 6.79 -6.12
N THR A 231 -13.14 5.92 -5.95
CA THR A 231 -12.89 4.81 -6.87
C THR A 231 -13.60 3.55 -6.38
N ILE A 232 -14.46 2.95 -7.18
CA ILE A 232 -15.08 1.66 -6.85
C ILE A 232 -14.02 0.56 -6.82
N MET A 233 -14.04 -0.27 -5.77
CA MET A 233 -13.13 -1.39 -5.61
C MET A 233 -13.86 -2.63 -5.12
N GLN A 234 -13.43 -3.80 -5.61
CA GLN A 234 -13.95 -5.11 -5.23
C GLN A 234 -12.90 -5.96 -4.52
N CYS A 235 -13.30 -6.61 -3.42
CA CYS A 235 -12.54 -7.71 -2.82
C CYS A 235 -13.33 -9.02 -2.96
N SER A 236 -12.71 -10.03 -3.56
CA SER A 236 -13.25 -11.40 -3.60
C SER A 236 -12.54 -12.25 -2.55
N MET A 237 -13.28 -12.77 -1.58
CA MET A 237 -12.71 -13.54 -0.48
C MET A 237 -12.36 -14.97 -0.89
N LEU A 238 -11.33 -15.53 -0.27
CA LEU A 238 -10.87 -16.89 -0.50
C LEU A 238 -11.70 -17.90 0.33
N PRO A 239 -12.23 -18.97 -0.26
CA PRO A 239 -13.23 -19.83 0.39
C PRO A 239 -12.68 -20.75 1.48
N LYS A 240 -11.37 -21.03 1.51
CA LYS A 240 -10.77 -21.98 2.47
C LYS A 240 -9.77 -21.36 3.45
N VAL A 241 -9.62 -20.03 3.42
CA VAL A 241 -8.58 -19.34 4.21
C VAL A 241 -9.22 -18.70 5.43
N ARG A 242 -8.61 -18.85 6.61
CA ARG A 242 -8.91 -18.00 7.78
C ARG A 242 -7.96 -16.81 7.75
N TYR A 243 -8.48 -15.61 7.53
CA TYR A 243 -7.69 -14.40 7.32
C TYR A 243 -6.88 -14.01 8.55
N LEU A 244 -7.40 -14.24 9.76
CA LEU A 244 -6.65 -14.02 11.01
C LEU A 244 -5.38 -14.89 11.11
N GLU A 245 -5.37 -16.07 10.50
CA GLU A 245 -4.24 -17.00 10.51
C GLU A 245 -3.41 -16.96 9.21
N SER A 246 -3.78 -16.10 8.26
CA SER A 246 -3.16 -16.02 6.94
C SER A 246 -1.63 -15.85 7.00
N GLY A 247 -1.12 -15.02 7.92
CA GLY A 247 0.32 -14.84 8.11
C GLY A 247 1.05 -16.12 8.52
N ARG A 248 0.46 -16.89 9.44
CA ARG A 248 1.01 -18.18 9.89
C ARG A 248 0.92 -19.24 8.80
N MET A 249 -0.20 -19.25 8.05
CA MET A 249 -0.38 -20.13 6.89
C MET A 249 0.67 -19.87 5.81
N LEU A 250 0.90 -18.61 5.45
CA LEU A 250 1.91 -18.21 4.47
C LEU A 250 3.33 -18.58 4.92
N LEU A 251 3.65 -18.41 6.22
CA LEU A 251 4.93 -18.82 6.77
C LEU A 251 5.15 -20.34 6.64
N LYS A 252 4.12 -21.14 6.93
CA LYS A 252 4.16 -22.60 6.77
C LYS A 252 4.31 -23.00 5.30
N GLN A 253 3.58 -22.36 4.39
CA GLN A 253 3.70 -22.61 2.94
C GLN A 253 5.10 -22.27 2.43
N LYS A 254 5.66 -21.13 2.85
CA LYS A 254 7.04 -20.74 2.52
C LYS A 254 8.04 -21.76 3.05
N ALA A 255 7.88 -22.23 4.29
CA ALA A 255 8.75 -23.24 4.87
C ALA A 255 8.68 -24.58 4.13
N ALA A 256 7.48 -25.01 3.72
CA ALA A 256 7.29 -26.23 2.92
C ALA A 256 7.98 -26.12 1.55
N ALA A 257 7.81 -24.97 0.86
CA ALA A 257 8.50 -24.70 -0.40
C ALA A 257 10.02 -24.72 -0.22
N HIS A 258 10.54 -24.03 0.82
CA HIS A 258 11.97 -24.02 1.14
C HIS A 258 12.51 -25.40 1.54
N ALA A 259 11.71 -26.25 2.19
CA ALA A 259 12.11 -27.63 2.50
C ALA A 259 12.26 -28.46 1.22
N LYS A 260 11.32 -28.33 0.27
CA LYS A 260 11.41 -29.00 -1.03
C LYS A 260 12.59 -28.48 -1.86
N ILE A 261 12.80 -27.16 -1.88
CA ILE A 261 13.97 -26.55 -2.53
C ILE A 261 15.25 -27.11 -1.92
N ARG A 262 15.40 -27.12 -0.59
CA ARG A 262 16.61 -27.67 0.07
C ARG A 262 16.86 -29.14 -0.22
N ALA A 263 15.82 -29.94 -0.46
CA ALA A 263 15.98 -31.36 -0.79
C ALA A 263 16.56 -31.61 -2.19
N VAL A 264 16.49 -30.62 -3.09
CA VAL A 264 16.93 -30.75 -4.50
C VAL A 264 18.08 -29.79 -4.82
N SER A 265 18.06 -28.60 -4.23
CA SER A 265 19.00 -27.52 -4.47
C SER A 265 20.28 -27.75 -3.69
N LYS A 266 21.41 -27.61 -4.40
CA LYS A 266 22.76 -27.57 -3.83
C LYS A 266 23.26 -26.13 -3.63
N SER A 267 22.38 -25.14 -3.66
CA SER A 267 22.77 -23.71 -3.61
C SER A 267 23.43 -23.29 -2.28
N TYR A 268 23.42 -24.14 -1.26
CA TYR A 268 24.13 -23.92 0.01
C TYR A 268 25.59 -24.39 -0.04
N GLU A 269 26.01 -25.10 -1.08
CA GLU A 269 27.40 -25.51 -1.27
C GLU A 269 28.24 -24.27 -1.63
N ILE A 270 29.18 -23.92 -0.76
CA ILE A 270 30.09 -22.79 -1.00
C ILE A 270 31.25 -23.30 -1.86
N HIS A 271 31.24 -22.94 -3.14
CA HIS A 271 32.34 -23.25 -4.05
C HIS A 271 33.50 -22.28 -3.86
N GLN A 272 34.72 -22.80 -3.84
CA GLN A 272 35.94 -21.99 -3.79
C GLN A 272 36.14 -21.21 -5.10
N PRO A 273 36.75 -20.01 -5.05
CA PRO A 273 37.03 -19.26 -6.27
C PRO A 273 37.98 -20.06 -7.18
N PRO A 274 37.83 -19.95 -8.51
CA PRO A 274 38.74 -20.52 -9.49
C PRO A 274 40.22 -20.29 -9.16
N ALA A 275 41.04 -21.33 -9.33
CA ALA A 275 42.46 -21.29 -9.01
C ALA A 275 43.24 -20.20 -9.78
N VAL A 276 42.73 -19.81 -10.94
CA VAL A 276 43.30 -18.74 -11.79
C VAL A 276 43.25 -17.39 -11.07
N TRP A 277 42.16 -17.10 -10.36
CA TRP A 277 41.97 -15.85 -9.61
C TRP A 277 42.78 -15.81 -8.31
N ARG A 278 43.17 -16.97 -7.77
CA ARG A 278 43.99 -17.04 -6.54
C ARG A 278 45.40 -16.47 -6.72
N LYS A 279 45.91 -16.44 -7.96
CA LYS A 279 47.27 -16.01 -8.30
C LYS A 279 47.36 -14.53 -8.71
N THR A 280 46.22 -13.83 -8.80
CA THR A 280 46.16 -12.43 -9.24
C THR A 280 46.57 -11.49 -8.10
N LYS A 281 47.44 -10.51 -8.40
CA LYS A 281 47.86 -9.50 -7.41
C LYS A 281 46.74 -8.47 -7.18
N PRO A 282 46.60 -7.90 -5.96
CA PRO A 282 45.65 -6.82 -5.69
C PRO A 282 45.86 -5.65 -6.67
N GLY A 283 44.80 -5.24 -7.38
CA GLY A 283 44.83 -4.12 -8.34
C GLY A 283 45.00 -4.51 -9.81
N GLN A 284 45.23 -5.78 -10.15
CA GLN A 284 45.19 -6.27 -11.54
C GLN A 284 43.78 -6.78 -11.91
N PRO A 285 43.31 -6.57 -13.15
CA PRO A 285 42.03 -7.11 -13.59
C PRO A 285 42.04 -8.64 -13.52
N LEU A 286 40.92 -9.21 -13.05
CA LEU A 286 40.77 -10.65 -12.98
C LEU A 286 40.75 -11.24 -14.40
N PRO A 287 41.46 -12.34 -14.66
CA PRO A 287 41.42 -13.00 -15.95
C PRO A 287 40.01 -13.55 -16.22
N GLU A 288 39.52 -13.34 -17.44
CA GLU A 288 38.25 -13.87 -17.93
C GLU A 288 38.30 -15.40 -17.99
N ILE A 289 37.25 -16.05 -17.48
CA ILE A 289 37.13 -17.51 -17.44
C ILE A 289 35.83 -17.87 -18.14
N ASP A 290 35.88 -18.85 -19.04
CA ASP A 290 34.69 -19.44 -19.63
C ASP A 290 33.84 -20.10 -18.53
N PRO A 291 32.60 -19.66 -18.26
CA PRO A 291 31.75 -20.23 -17.22
C PRO A 291 31.47 -21.73 -17.43
N LEU A 292 31.49 -22.23 -18.68
CA LEU A 292 31.28 -23.66 -18.97
C LEU A 292 32.46 -24.54 -18.59
N SER A 293 33.64 -23.96 -18.36
CA SER A 293 34.82 -24.67 -17.84
C SER A 293 34.67 -25.08 -16.36
N ILE A 294 33.74 -24.45 -15.63
CA ILE A 294 33.49 -24.73 -14.23
C ILE A 294 32.41 -25.83 -14.14
N GLU A 295 32.79 -27.03 -13.71
CA GLU A 295 31.89 -28.20 -13.63
C GLU A 295 30.62 -27.92 -12.83
N ALA A 296 30.72 -27.16 -11.73
CA ALA A 296 29.57 -26.77 -10.92
C ALA A 296 28.58 -25.90 -11.70
N ILE A 297 29.06 -24.93 -12.49
CA ILE A 297 28.22 -24.05 -13.31
C ILE A 297 27.57 -24.85 -14.44
N LYS A 298 28.34 -25.71 -15.12
CA LYS A 298 27.84 -26.63 -16.14
C LYS A 298 26.73 -27.54 -15.61
N ALA A 299 26.89 -28.05 -14.38
CA ALA A 299 25.89 -28.91 -13.74
C ALA A 299 24.58 -28.19 -13.40
N THR A 300 24.57 -26.86 -13.30
CA THR A 300 23.33 -26.09 -13.10
C THR A 300 22.49 -25.93 -14.36
N GLY A 301 23.01 -26.34 -15.53
CA GLY A 301 22.38 -26.06 -16.82
C GLY A 301 22.50 -24.60 -17.24
N TRP A 302 23.49 -23.89 -16.69
CA TRP A 302 23.76 -22.49 -17.05
C TRP A 302 23.99 -22.35 -18.56
N SER A 303 23.38 -21.32 -19.14
CA SER A 303 23.61 -20.92 -20.52
C SER A 303 23.84 -19.41 -20.61
N PRO A 304 24.59 -18.93 -21.61
CA PRO A 304 24.78 -17.50 -21.85
C PRO A 304 23.45 -16.74 -21.97
N ASP A 305 22.44 -17.35 -22.59
CA ASP A 305 21.11 -16.74 -22.76
C ASP A 305 20.38 -16.57 -21.42
N MET A 306 20.43 -17.58 -20.54
CA MET A 306 19.86 -17.47 -19.18
C MET A 306 20.56 -16.40 -18.36
N ASP A 307 21.87 -16.25 -18.51
CA ASP A 307 22.65 -15.24 -17.80
C ASP A 307 22.37 -13.83 -18.33
N ALA A 308 22.24 -13.67 -19.64
CA ALA A 308 21.82 -12.42 -20.26
C ALA A 308 20.43 -12.00 -19.75
N LEU A 309 19.48 -12.94 -19.69
CA LEU A 309 18.14 -12.69 -19.15
C LEU A 309 18.15 -12.36 -17.64
N ALA A 310 19.03 -12.98 -16.85
CA ALA A 310 19.18 -12.67 -15.42
C ALA A 310 19.83 -11.31 -15.18
N ARG A 311 20.75 -10.89 -16.06
CA ARG A 311 21.42 -9.59 -16.03
C ARG A 311 20.56 -8.46 -16.59
N GLN A 312 19.49 -8.76 -17.33
CA GLN A 312 18.53 -7.75 -17.74
C GLN A 312 17.91 -7.11 -16.49
N PRO A 313 17.98 -5.78 -16.35
CA PRO A 313 17.32 -5.08 -15.25
C PRO A 313 15.82 -5.36 -15.35
N ARG A 314 15.27 -6.07 -14.36
CA ARG A 314 13.85 -6.46 -14.35
C ARG A 314 12.90 -5.25 -14.29
N ARG A 315 13.41 -4.12 -13.81
CA ARG A 315 12.70 -2.84 -13.70
C ARG A 315 13.69 -1.71 -13.93
N ASN A 316 13.18 -0.60 -14.46
CA ASN A 316 13.91 0.66 -14.49
C ASN A 316 14.43 0.98 -13.07
N PRO A 317 15.74 1.27 -12.87
CA PRO A 317 16.28 1.68 -11.57
C PRO A 317 15.51 2.84 -10.93
N SER A 318 14.93 3.71 -11.75
CA SER A 318 14.10 4.84 -11.35
C SER A 318 12.62 4.49 -11.12
N HIS A 319 12.19 3.24 -11.27
CA HIS A 319 10.77 2.85 -11.14
C HIS A 319 10.14 3.31 -9.81
N SER A 320 10.86 3.18 -8.69
CA SER A 320 10.35 3.65 -7.39
C SER A 320 10.18 5.17 -7.37
N LEU A 321 11.13 5.91 -7.95
CA LEU A 321 11.07 7.38 -8.03
C LEU A 321 9.94 7.84 -8.97
N LEU A 322 9.75 7.16 -10.10
CA LEU A 322 8.62 7.40 -11.01
C LEU A 322 7.28 7.13 -10.34
N LEU A 323 7.19 6.08 -9.50
CA LEU A 323 5.98 5.79 -8.73
C LEU A 323 5.66 6.90 -7.71
N HIS A 324 6.69 7.43 -7.04
CA HIS A 324 6.54 8.57 -6.13
C HIS A 324 6.13 9.84 -6.88
N LEU A 325 6.75 10.12 -8.03
CA LEU A 325 6.41 11.25 -8.88
C LEU A 325 4.95 11.15 -9.37
N LEU A 326 4.54 10.00 -9.91
CA LEU A 326 3.18 9.76 -10.36
C LEU A 326 2.16 9.95 -9.24
N SER A 327 2.44 9.38 -8.06
CA SER A 327 1.58 9.56 -6.88
C SER A 327 1.46 11.03 -6.48
N ALA A 328 2.56 11.80 -6.53
CA ALA A 328 2.53 13.22 -6.23
C ALA A 328 1.64 13.97 -7.23
N LEU A 329 1.79 13.70 -8.53
CA LEU A 329 0.95 14.28 -9.58
C LEU A 329 -0.53 13.93 -9.39
N GLN A 330 -0.88 12.66 -9.14
CA GLN A 330 -2.27 12.22 -8.92
C GLN A 330 -2.91 12.86 -7.68
N THR A 331 -2.13 13.17 -6.65
CA THR A 331 -2.64 13.83 -5.42
C THR A 331 -2.72 15.35 -5.53
N SER A 332 -2.24 15.93 -6.62
CA SER A 332 -2.33 17.36 -6.85
C SER A 332 -3.77 17.84 -6.89
N SER A 333 -4.02 18.99 -6.24
CA SER A 333 -5.28 19.74 -6.38
C SER A 333 -5.68 20.04 -7.83
N SER A 334 -4.72 20.02 -8.77
CA SER A 334 -4.94 20.36 -10.19
C SER A 334 -4.96 19.13 -11.10
N ALA A 335 -4.86 17.92 -10.55
CA ALA A 335 -4.87 16.69 -11.34
C ALA A 335 -6.27 16.18 -11.70
N TRP A 336 -7.32 16.74 -11.09
CA TRP A 336 -8.70 16.26 -11.22
C TRP A 336 -9.19 15.99 -12.66
N PRO A 337 -8.84 16.77 -13.72
CA PRO A 337 -9.30 16.48 -15.07
C PRO A 337 -8.41 15.48 -15.82
N PHE A 338 -7.29 15.08 -15.23
CA PHE A 338 -6.28 14.20 -15.83
C PHE A 338 -6.17 12.85 -15.11
N LEU A 339 -6.99 12.60 -14.09
CA LEU A 339 -6.95 11.36 -13.31
C LEU A 339 -7.41 10.13 -14.08
N GLN A 340 -8.26 10.31 -15.08
CA GLN A 340 -8.87 9.27 -15.89
C GLN A 340 -8.88 9.68 -17.37
N PRO A 341 -8.99 8.73 -18.32
CA PRO A 341 -9.21 9.06 -19.72
C PRO A 341 -10.46 9.93 -19.89
N VAL A 342 -10.43 10.87 -20.84
CA VAL A 342 -11.60 11.69 -21.18
C VAL A 342 -12.73 10.79 -21.69
N ASN A 343 -13.95 10.94 -21.18
CA ASN A 343 -15.08 10.13 -21.62
C ASN A 343 -15.58 10.63 -22.99
N GLY A 344 -15.42 9.82 -24.04
CA GLY A 344 -15.88 10.16 -25.40
C GLY A 344 -17.39 10.26 -25.55
N GLU A 345 -18.17 9.67 -24.64
CA GLU A 345 -19.63 9.84 -24.62
C GLU A 345 -20.06 11.19 -24.01
N GLU A 346 -19.21 11.81 -23.20
CA GLU A 346 -19.46 13.13 -22.62
C GLU A 346 -18.88 14.23 -23.51
N VAL A 347 -17.69 13.98 -24.08
CA VAL A 347 -16.95 14.91 -24.93
C VAL A 347 -16.76 14.31 -26.31
N HIS A 348 -17.80 14.45 -27.14
CA HIS A 348 -17.96 13.71 -28.39
C HIS A 348 -16.88 14.00 -29.45
N ASP A 349 -16.42 15.23 -29.56
CA ASP A 349 -15.41 15.68 -30.52
C ASP A 349 -13.96 15.55 -30.02
N TYR A 350 -13.77 15.10 -28.77
CA TYR A 350 -12.43 15.06 -28.16
C TYR A 350 -11.46 14.19 -28.95
N TYR A 351 -11.86 12.97 -29.32
CA TYR A 351 -11.01 12.02 -30.05
C TYR A 351 -10.90 12.33 -31.55
N ASP A 352 -11.74 13.22 -32.07
CA ASP A 352 -11.57 13.77 -33.41
C ASP A 352 -10.44 14.80 -33.43
N VAL A 353 -10.30 15.60 -32.36
CA VAL A 353 -9.25 16.63 -32.22
C VAL A 353 -7.94 16.05 -31.68
N ILE A 354 -7.98 15.18 -30.67
CA ILE A 354 -6.82 14.62 -29.97
C ILE A 354 -6.55 13.19 -30.44
N LYS A 355 -5.43 13.01 -31.14
CA LYS A 355 -5.07 11.71 -31.75
C LYS A 355 -4.28 10.78 -30.83
N GLU A 356 -3.54 11.33 -29.89
CA GLU A 356 -2.73 10.57 -28.93
C GLU A 356 -3.18 10.91 -27.50
N PRO A 357 -4.31 10.35 -27.02
CA PRO A 357 -4.81 10.63 -25.68
C PRO A 357 -3.86 10.07 -24.61
N MET A 358 -3.77 10.79 -23.48
CA MET A 358 -2.98 10.37 -22.31
C MET A 358 -3.63 10.91 -21.04
N ASP A 359 -3.46 10.18 -19.95
CA ASP A 359 -3.98 10.51 -18.61
C ASP A 359 -3.18 9.78 -17.53
N LEU A 360 -3.32 10.21 -16.27
CA LEU A 360 -2.54 9.69 -15.15
C LEU A 360 -2.88 8.25 -14.77
N ALA A 361 -4.06 7.72 -15.12
CA ALA A 361 -4.38 6.31 -14.91
C ALA A 361 -3.77 5.42 -16.00
N THR A 362 -3.75 5.90 -17.25
CA THR A 362 -2.99 5.25 -18.33
C THR A 362 -1.50 5.21 -18.00
N MET A 363 -0.94 6.32 -17.49
CA MET A 363 0.44 6.35 -16.98
C MET A 363 0.67 5.38 -15.81
N GLU A 364 -0.27 5.25 -14.86
CA GLU A 364 -0.21 4.23 -13.77
C GLU A 364 -0.10 2.83 -14.37
N ALA A 365 -0.92 2.51 -15.37
CA ALA A 365 -0.91 1.21 -16.03
C ALA A 365 0.38 0.96 -16.84
N LYS A 366 0.94 1.97 -17.51
CA LYS A 366 2.24 1.88 -18.21
C LYS A 366 3.38 1.63 -17.22
N LEU A 367 3.39 2.34 -16.10
CA LEU A 367 4.41 2.18 -15.06
C LEU A 367 4.33 0.81 -14.38
N ASP A 368 3.11 0.33 -14.04
CA ASP A 368 2.90 -1.01 -13.45
C ASP A 368 3.38 -2.15 -14.36
N LYS A 369 3.37 -1.93 -15.68
CA LYS A 369 3.84 -2.87 -16.71
C LYS A 369 5.31 -2.66 -17.11
N ASP A 370 6.05 -1.81 -16.38
CA ASP A 370 7.45 -1.48 -16.65
C ASP A 370 7.69 -0.92 -18.08
N GLN A 371 6.72 -0.16 -18.63
CA GLN A 371 6.78 0.42 -19.99
C GLN A 371 7.48 1.80 -20.06
N TYR A 372 8.11 2.25 -18.97
CA TYR A 372 8.94 3.45 -18.95
C TYR A 372 10.40 3.04 -18.81
N GLU A 373 11.13 3.03 -19.94
CA GLU A 373 12.54 2.68 -19.97
C GLU A 373 13.39 3.77 -19.32
N SER A 374 12.98 5.02 -19.47
CA SER A 374 13.67 6.18 -18.88
C SER A 374 12.70 7.18 -18.23
N VAL A 375 13.25 8.13 -17.47
CA VAL A 375 12.47 9.22 -16.87
C VAL A 375 11.93 10.18 -17.93
N GLU A 376 12.66 10.34 -19.04
CA GLU A 376 12.25 11.13 -20.19
C GLU A 376 10.97 10.60 -20.82
N ASP A 377 10.78 9.28 -20.89
CA ASP A 377 9.54 8.69 -21.41
C ASP A 377 8.34 9.01 -20.51
N PHE A 378 8.55 9.03 -19.20
CA PHE A 378 7.53 9.46 -18.24
C PHE A 378 7.22 10.95 -18.40
N VAL A 379 8.24 11.80 -18.54
CA VAL A 379 8.08 13.25 -18.74
C VAL A 379 7.32 13.54 -20.03
N LYS A 380 7.64 12.84 -21.13
CA LYS A 380 6.93 12.98 -22.42
C LYS A 380 5.43 12.73 -22.27
N ASP A 381 5.02 11.70 -21.53
CA ASP A 381 3.61 11.41 -21.31
C ASP A 381 2.92 12.47 -20.44
N VAL A 382 3.58 13.03 -19.42
CA VAL A 382 3.01 14.14 -18.64
C VAL A 382 2.86 15.39 -19.52
N LEU A 383 3.87 15.70 -20.34
CA LEU A 383 3.81 16.82 -21.28
C LEU A 383 2.76 16.59 -22.37
N LEU A 384 2.51 15.33 -22.77
CA LEU A 384 1.43 14.96 -23.69
C LEU A 384 0.06 15.28 -23.08
N ILE A 385 -0.18 14.98 -21.80
CA ILE A 385 -1.40 15.39 -21.08
C ILE A 385 -1.58 16.91 -21.17
N VAL A 386 -0.52 17.66 -20.87
CA VAL A 386 -0.53 19.14 -20.88
C VAL A 386 -0.80 19.70 -22.27
N ARG A 387 -0.10 19.17 -23.29
CA ARG A 387 -0.23 19.57 -24.70
C ARG A 387 -1.64 19.30 -25.21
N ASN A 388 -2.17 18.10 -24.97
CA ASN A 388 -3.53 17.74 -25.37
C ASN A 388 -4.57 18.64 -24.70
N CYS A 389 -4.39 18.93 -23.41
CA CYS A 389 -5.26 19.84 -22.68
C CYS A 389 -5.25 21.25 -23.28
N LYS A 390 -4.07 21.84 -23.53
CA LYS A 390 -3.92 23.18 -24.12
C LYS A 390 -4.35 23.24 -25.60
N ARG A 391 -4.26 22.12 -26.32
CA ARG A 391 -4.72 22.01 -27.72
C ARG A 391 -6.24 22.03 -27.82
N TYR A 392 -6.90 21.31 -26.92
CA TYR A 392 -8.35 21.17 -26.90
C TYR A 392 -9.07 22.34 -26.20
N ASN A 393 -8.48 22.87 -25.13
CA ASN A 393 -9.10 23.89 -24.28
C ASN A 393 -8.44 25.26 -24.45
N ALA A 394 -9.24 26.33 -24.44
CA ALA A 394 -8.71 27.70 -24.45
C ALA A 394 -7.90 28.03 -23.18
N GLU A 395 -6.91 28.91 -23.29
CA GLU A 395 -5.94 29.24 -22.23
C GLU A 395 -6.57 29.78 -20.93
N ASN A 396 -7.75 30.40 -21.01
CA ASN A 396 -8.45 30.97 -19.87
C ASN A 396 -9.27 29.95 -19.06
N THR A 397 -9.41 28.72 -19.57
CA THR A 397 -10.22 27.67 -18.93
C THR A 397 -9.58 27.16 -17.64
N PRO A 398 -10.39 26.63 -16.69
CA PRO A 398 -9.85 25.94 -15.52
C PRO A 398 -8.96 24.75 -15.90
N TYR A 399 -9.23 24.09 -17.03
CA TYR A 399 -8.44 22.97 -17.55
C TYR A 399 -7.03 23.38 -17.97
N ALA A 400 -6.88 24.44 -18.77
CA ALA A 400 -5.57 24.93 -19.19
C ALA A 400 -4.72 25.43 -18.00
N LYS A 401 -5.36 26.08 -17.02
CA LYS A 401 -4.72 26.48 -15.75
C LYS A 401 -4.26 25.26 -14.94
N ALA A 402 -5.11 24.24 -14.85
CA ALA A 402 -4.79 22.99 -14.17
C ALA A 402 -3.61 22.25 -14.84
N ALA A 403 -3.58 22.18 -16.18
CA ALA A 403 -2.48 21.59 -16.94
C ALA A 403 -1.15 22.31 -16.67
N SER A 404 -1.16 23.64 -16.71
CA SER A 404 0.04 24.45 -16.46
C SER A 404 0.56 24.29 -15.03
N LYS A 405 -0.34 24.09 -14.06
CA LYS A 405 0.05 23.81 -12.68
C LYS A 405 0.60 22.40 -12.50
N LEU A 406 0.01 21.40 -13.17
CA LEU A 406 0.51 20.02 -13.17
C LEU A 406 1.93 19.94 -13.77
N GLU A 407 2.16 20.62 -14.90
CA GLU A 407 3.47 20.75 -15.54
C GLU A 407 4.52 21.32 -14.58
N ARG A 408 4.19 22.42 -13.90
CA ARG A 408 5.09 23.05 -12.92
C ARG A 408 5.36 22.16 -11.70
N GLU A 409 4.36 21.44 -11.22
CA GLU A 409 4.53 20.50 -10.10
C GLU A 409 5.42 19.31 -10.47
N MET A 410 5.28 18.80 -11.70
CA MET A 410 6.18 17.79 -12.25
C MET A 410 7.64 18.30 -12.26
N TRP A 411 7.91 19.45 -12.87
CA TRP A 411 9.26 20.01 -12.94
C TRP A 411 9.85 20.29 -11.56
N LYS A 412 9.06 20.83 -10.63
CA LYS A 412 9.49 21.00 -9.24
C LYS A 412 9.95 19.68 -8.64
N LYS A 413 9.19 18.60 -8.82
CA LYS A 413 9.52 17.28 -8.28
C LYS A 413 10.71 16.63 -8.98
N ILE A 414 10.88 16.87 -10.28
CA ILE A 414 12.05 16.40 -11.03
C ILE A 414 13.33 17.04 -10.47
N HIS A 415 13.33 18.36 -10.25
CA HIS A 415 14.48 19.08 -9.70
C HIS A 415 14.76 18.76 -8.22
N GLU A 416 13.81 18.20 -7.48
CA GLU A 416 14.04 17.69 -6.11
C GLU A 416 14.87 16.39 -6.10
N VAL A 417 15.00 15.71 -7.24
CA VAL A 417 15.76 14.45 -7.39
C VAL A 417 17.12 14.74 -8.03
N PRO A 418 18.25 14.64 -7.29
CA PRO A 418 19.58 14.96 -7.82
C PRO A 418 19.94 14.18 -9.09
N GLU A 419 19.51 12.92 -9.17
CA GLU A 419 19.77 12.02 -10.30
C GLU A 419 19.10 12.48 -11.60
N TRP A 420 18.11 13.38 -11.55
CA TRP A 420 17.39 13.90 -12.70
C TRP A 420 17.68 15.39 -12.95
N SER A 421 18.67 15.95 -12.28
CA SER A 421 19.04 17.37 -12.39
C SER A 421 19.46 17.80 -13.81
N TYR A 422 19.87 16.85 -14.66
CA TYR A 422 20.19 17.10 -16.07
C TYR A 422 18.96 17.29 -16.97
N LEU A 423 17.75 16.97 -16.49
CA LEU A 423 16.52 17.17 -17.24
C LEU A 423 16.13 18.65 -17.18
N GLU A 424 16.19 19.29 -18.34
CA GLU A 424 15.73 20.66 -18.52
C GLU A 424 14.47 20.67 -19.37
N ALA A 425 13.55 21.58 -19.06
CA ALA A 425 12.28 21.73 -19.79
C ALA A 425 12.50 22.03 -21.29
N GLU A 426 13.63 22.64 -21.63
CA GLU A 426 14.03 23.00 -23.00
C GLU A 426 14.38 21.78 -23.86
N ASN A 427 14.77 20.66 -23.23
CA ASN A 427 15.13 19.41 -23.92
C ASN A 427 13.90 18.62 -24.38
N PHE A 428 12.71 19.05 -24.01
CA PHE A 428 11.44 18.47 -24.42
C PHE A 428 10.69 19.47 -25.29
N GLU A 429 9.98 18.99 -26.31
CA GLU A 429 9.21 19.87 -27.20
C GLU A 429 8.32 20.80 -26.39
N SER A 430 8.62 22.11 -26.45
CA SER A 430 7.89 23.11 -25.66
C SER A 430 6.39 23.05 -25.97
N THR A 431 5.56 23.01 -24.92
CA THR A 431 4.10 22.94 -25.02
C THR A 431 3.44 24.21 -25.63
N ASN A 432 4.26 25.16 -26.11
CA ASN A 432 3.88 26.51 -26.54
C ASN A 432 4.25 26.85 -28.00
N ARG A 433 4.39 25.88 -28.91
CA ARG A 433 4.43 26.23 -30.35
C ARG A 433 3.00 26.50 -30.84
N LYS A 434 2.69 27.78 -31.05
CA LYS A 434 1.69 28.19 -32.04
C LYS A 434 2.17 27.66 -33.39
N GLU A 435 1.62 26.54 -33.83
CA GLU A 435 1.71 26.15 -35.24
C GLU A 435 0.97 27.24 -36.04
N GLY A 436 1.75 28.00 -36.82
CA GLY A 436 1.24 28.96 -37.79
C GLY A 436 0.99 28.31 -39.13
#